data_AF-T0ZKU9-F1
#
_entry.id   AF-T0ZKU9-F1
#
_cell.length_a   1.000
_cell.length_b   1.000
_cell.length_c   1.000
_cell.angle_alpha   90.00
_cell.angle_beta   90.00
_cell.angle_gamma   90.00
#
_symmetry.space_group_name_H-M   'P 1'
#
loop_
_entity.id
_entity.type
_entity.pdbx_description
1 polymer ?
#
loop_
_entity_poly.entity_id
_entity_poly.type
_entity_poly.pdbx_seq_one_letter_code
_entity_poly.pdbx_strand_id
1 'polypeptide(L)'
;MIAVGAFFIHSAYWHPFMPFGFHGVLAGAAVVFFAVFGYDTLTTAAEESKNPQRDLPWAVVISLAISMALYLAVCLVLTGIVPYTTLDNAAPVANAFSVIHLPWVMIVISLAAITGITSVLFANLLAGARIGFALSRDGLL
;
A
#
# COMPACT_ATOMS: atom_id res chain seq x y z
N MET A 1 -9.27 -8.08 4.76
CA MET A 1 -8.49 -9.20 4.18
C MET A 1 -7.54 -9.85 5.18
N ILE A 2 -6.76 -9.09 5.96
CA ILE A 2 -5.72 -9.64 6.85
C ILE A 2 -6.31 -10.65 7.85
N ALA A 3 -7.39 -10.28 8.54
CA ALA A 3 -8.05 -11.16 9.50
C ALA A 3 -8.58 -12.47 8.87
N VAL A 4 -9.19 -12.38 7.69
CA VAL A 4 -9.73 -13.57 6.98
C VAL A 4 -8.61 -14.44 6.43
N GLY A 5 -7.59 -13.82 5.82
CA GLY A 5 -6.46 -14.52 5.25
C GLY A 5 -5.56 -15.18 6.30
N ALA A 6 -5.49 -14.65 7.52
CA ALA A 6 -4.74 -15.25 8.62
C ALA A 6 -5.22 -16.67 8.98
N PHE A 7 -6.50 -16.99 8.77
CA PHE A 7 -7.04 -18.33 9.01
C PHE A 7 -6.62 -19.37 7.96
N PHE A 8 -6.09 -18.94 6.81
CA PHE A 8 -5.71 -19.81 5.68
C PHE A 8 -4.19 -19.83 5.44
N ILE A 9 -3.40 -19.37 6.41
CA ILE A 9 -1.94 -19.39 6.32
C ILE A 9 -1.44 -20.82 6.44
N HIS A 10 -0.75 -21.29 5.41
CA HIS A 10 0.00 -22.54 5.41
C HIS A 10 1.49 -22.20 5.60
N SER A 11 2.05 -22.54 6.76
CA SER A 11 3.46 -22.27 7.10
C SER A 11 4.46 -22.97 6.17
N ALA A 12 4.02 -23.96 5.40
CA ALA A 12 4.81 -24.64 4.38
C ALA A 12 5.29 -23.70 3.26
N TYR A 13 4.53 -22.64 2.93
CA TYR A 13 4.92 -21.71 1.86
C TYR A 13 6.03 -20.74 2.27
N TRP A 14 6.35 -20.64 3.55
CA TRP A 14 7.48 -19.84 4.03
C TRP A 14 8.82 -20.57 3.90
N HIS A 15 8.85 -21.81 3.40
CA HIS A 15 10.07 -22.53 3.11
C HIS A 15 10.23 -22.73 1.59
N PRO A 16 11.29 -22.20 0.96
CA PRO A 16 12.33 -21.32 1.51
C PRO A 16 11.89 -19.85 1.64
N PHE A 17 12.19 -19.18 2.77
CA PHE A 17 11.78 -17.79 3.04
C PHE A 17 12.54 -16.76 2.17
N MET A 18 13.79 -17.07 1.82
CA MET A 18 14.65 -16.20 1.00
C MET A 18 15.19 -16.98 -0.22
N PRO A 19 14.35 -17.31 -1.22
CA PRO A 19 14.80 -18.03 -2.41
C PRO A 19 15.80 -17.20 -3.24
N PHE A 20 15.70 -15.86 -3.18
CA PHE A 20 16.57 -14.92 -3.88
C PHE A 20 17.70 -14.35 -3.00
N GLY A 21 17.88 -14.90 -1.78
CA GLY A 21 18.85 -14.42 -0.80
C GLY A 21 18.65 -12.96 -0.38
N PHE A 22 19.65 -12.40 0.31
CA PHE A 22 19.62 -11.01 0.78
C PHE A 22 19.54 -9.98 -0.35
N HIS A 23 20.07 -10.32 -1.53
CA HIS A 23 20.07 -9.45 -2.70
C HIS A 23 18.64 -9.21 -3.22
N GLY A 24 17.80 -10.24 -3.28
CA GLY A 24 16.40 -10.10 -3.65
C GLY A 24 15.59 -9.29 -2.63
N VAL A 25 15.92 -9.41 -1.34
CA VAL A 25 15.29 -8.60 -0.28
C VAL A 25 15.62 -7.11 -0.45
N LEU A 26 16.88 -6.77 -0.71
CA LEU A 26 17.30 -5.38 -0.96
C LEU A 26 16.64 -4.80 -2.22
N ALA A 27 16.60 -5.57 -3.32
CA ALA A 27 15.94 -5.15 -4.55
C ALA A 27 14.43 -4.94 -4.34
N GLY A 28 13.76 -5.87 -3.65
CA GLY A 28 12.34 -5.73 -3.29
C GLY A 28 12.07 -4.53 -2.39
N ALA A 29 12.92 -4.28 -1.40
CA ALA A 29 12.81 -3.12 -0.52
C ALA A 29 12.87 -1.80 -1.31
N ALA A 30 13.74 -1.70 -2.33
CA ALA A 30 13.82 -0.53 -3.19
C ALA A 30 12.53 -0.30 -4.02
N VAL A 31 11.89 -1.36 -4.52
CA VAL A 31 10.62 -1.24 -5.25
C VAL A 31 9.49 -0.85 -4.30
N VAL A 32 9.40 -1.47 -3.14
CA VAL A 32 8.36 -1.19 -2.13
C VAL A 32 8.50 0.22 -1.55
N PHE A 33 9.72 0.78 -1.52
CA PHE A 33 9.93 2.16 -1.11
C PHE A 33 9.09 3.15 -1.93
N PHE A 34 8.84 2.88 -3.22
CA PHE A 34 7.95 3.70 -4.04
C PHE A 34 6.50 3.71 -3.54
N ALA A 35 6.03 2.64 -2.90
CA ALA A 35 4.68 2.57 -2.35
C ALA A 35 4.48 3.47 -1.11
N VAL A 36 5.57 3.99 -0.54
CA VAL A 36 5.55 4.86 0.64
C VAL A 36 5.49 6.35 0.25
N PHE A 37 5.59 6.69 -1.04
CA PHE A 37 5.35 8.05 -1.54
C PHE A 37 3.88 8.43 -1.41
N GLY A 38 3.53 9.07 -0.29
CA GLY A 38 2.19 9.59 -0.02
C GLY A 38 2.12 10.58 1.14
N TYR A 39 3.23 10.82 1.83
CA TYR A 39 3.31 11.73 2.97
C TYR A 39 3.02 13.19 2.61
N ASP A 40 3.17 13.58 1.33
CA ASP A 40 2.88 14.93 0.84
C ASP A 40 1.39 15.31 0.92
N THR A 41 0.49 14.33 0.96
CA THR A 41 -0.94 14.60 1.17
C THR A 41 -1.25 15.03 2.61
N LEU A 42 -0.44 14.57 3.59
CA LEU A 42 -0.60 14.93 5.00
C LEU A 42 -0.19 16.38 5.28
N THR A 43 0.78 16.91 4.54
CA THR A 43 1.19 18.32 4.67
C THR A 43 0.15 19.27 4.10
N THR A 44 -0.73 18.81 3.22
CA THR A 44 -1.87 19.64 2.73
C THR A 44 -2.96 19.75 3.80
N ALA A 45 -3.17 18.70 4.61
CA ALA A 45 -4.09 18.72 5.75
C ALA A 45 -3.55 19.52 6.96
N ALA A 46 -2.30 19.99 6.90
CA ALA A 46 -1.69 20.86 7.90
C ALA A 46 -2.49 22.15 8.14
N GLU A 47 -3.06 22.71 7.07
CA GLU A 47 -3.75 24.00 7.09
C GLU A 47 -5.06 23.97 7.91
N GLU A 48 -5.64 22.78 8.08
CA GLU A 48 -6.86 22.56 8.88
C GLU A 48 -6.57 22.08 10.31
N SER A 49 -5.30 21.87 10.66
CA SER A 49 -4.91 21.38 11.97
C SER A 49 -4.80 22.50 13.00
N LYS A 50 -5.32 22.24 14.20
CA LYS A 50 -5.35 23.21 15.31
C LYS A 50 -3.95 23.53 15.85
N ASN A 51 -2.99 22.60 15.71
CA ASN A 51 -1.61 22.79 16.16
C ASN A 51 -0.57 22.09 15.26
N PRO A 52 -0.33 22.60 14.04
CA PRO A 52 0.42 21.89 13.00
C PRO A 52 1.87 21.59 13.39
N GLN A 53 2.53 22.45 14.18
CA GLN A 53 3.95 22.31 14.54
C GLN A 53 4.24 21.04 15.35
N ARG A 54 3.28 20.56 16.15
CA ARG A 54 3.42 19.33 16.92
C ARG A 54 2.66 18.16 16.29
N ASP A 55 1.48 18.43 15.74
CA ASP A 55 0.59 17.35 15.31
C ASP A 55 1.01 16.78 13.94
N LEU A 56 1.61 17.58 13.05
CA LEU A 56 2.15 17.08 11.77
C LEU A 56 3.25 16.03 11.93
N PRO A 57 4.34 16.29 12.68
CA PRO A 57 5.42 15.30 12.77
C PRO A 57 4.93 14.00 13.40
N TRP A 58 4.07 14.06 14.42
CA TRP A 58 3.46 12.86 14.99
C TRP A 58 2.50 12.16 14.02
N ALA A 59 1.67 12.91 13.29
CA ALA A 59 0.75 12.33 12.31
C ALA A 59 1.51 11.58 11.21
N VAL A 60 2.59 12.16 10.68
CA VAL A 60 3.42 11.51 9.65
C VAL A 60 4.07 10.24 10.17
N VAL A 61 4.67 10.26 11.36
CA VAL A 61 5.32 9.08 11.93
C VAL A 61 4.31 7.98 12.24
N ILE A 62 3.16 8.34 12.81
CA ILE A 62 2.10 7.37 13.15
C ILE A 62 1.48 6.79 11.88
N SER A 63 1.16 7.62 10.88
CA SER A 63 0.58 7.13 9.62
C SER A 63 1.55 6.20 8.90
N LEU A 64 2.84 6.52 8.89
CA LEU A 64 3.89 5.69 8.31
C LEU A 64 4.06 4.37 9.07
N ALA A 65 4.07 4.41 10.41
CA ALA A 65 4.21 3.20 11.21
C ALA A 65 3.01 2.25 11.01
N ILE A 66 1.79 2.80 10.97
CA ILE A 66 0.57 2.03 10.74
C ILE A 66 0.55 1.45 9.32
N SER A 67 0.88 2.26 8.30
CA SER A 67 0.90 1.78 6.92
C SER A 67 1.95 0.69 6.72
N MET A 68 3.14 0.85 7.32
CA MET A 68 4.20 -0.17 7.31
C MET A 68 3.75 -1.47 7.97
N ALA A 69 3.12 -1.40 9.16
CA ALA A 69 2.62 -2.57 9.85
C ALA A 69 1.53 -3.30 9.04
N LEU A 70 0.60 -2.56 8.44
CA LEU A 70 -0.42 -3.11 7.54
C LEU A 70 0.22 -3.75 6.31
N TYR A 71 1.22 -3.13 5.71
CA TYR A 71 1.92 -3.65 4.54
C TYR A 71 2.60 -4.99 4.85
N LEU A 72 3.34 -5.07 5.96
CA LEU A 72 3.96 -6.32 6.42
C LEU A 72 2.92 -7.42 6.67
N ALA A 73 1.81 -7.07 7.33
CA ALA A 73 0.73 -8.02 7.60
C ALA A 73 0.08 -8.54 6.30
N VAL A 74 -0.12 -7.67 5.30
CA VAL A 74 -0.61 -8.04 3.98
C VAL A 74 0.37 -9.00 3.29
N CYS A 75 1.66 -8.66 3.23
CA CYS A 75 2.67 -9.52 2.61
C CYS A 75 2.76 -10.90 3.26
N LEU A 76 2.73 -10.95 4.59
CA LEU A 76 2.80 -12.20 5.35
C LEU A 76 1.58 -13.09 5.11
N VAL A 77 0.38 -12.50 5.11
CA VAL A 77 -0.86 -13.23 4.81
C VAL A 77 -0.84 -13.74 3.36
N LEU A 78 -0.44 -12.91 2.41
CA LEU A 78 -0.52 -13.24 0.99
C LEU A 78 0.48 -14.34 0.59
N THR A 79 1.72 -14.23 1.07
CA THR A 79 2.75 -15.29 0.92
C THR A 79 2.44 -16.55 1.73
N GLY A 80 1.62 -16.44 2.78
CA GLY A 80 1.14 -17.58 3.56
C GLY A 80 -0.04 -18.32 2.94
N ILE A 81 -0.81 -17.69 2.06
CA ILE A 81 -1.95 -18.32 1.38
C ILE A 81 -1.53 -18.99 0.07
N VAL A 82 -0.63 -18.36 -0.68
CA VAL A 82 -0.27 -18.78 -2.05
C VAL A 82 1.26 -18.71 -2.25
N PRO A 83 1.88 -19.65 -3.00
CA PRO A 83 3.31 -19.59 -3.35
C PRO A 83 3.70 -18.28 -4.02
N TYR A 84 4.86 -17.72 -3.67
CA TYR A 84 5.35 -16.44 -4.22
C TYR A 84 5.46 -16.42 -5.76
N THR A 85 5.59 -17.58 -6.41
CA THR A 85 5.72 -17.71 -7.87
C THR A 85 4.44 -17.39 -8.63
N THR A 86 3.27 -17.48 -7.99
CA THR A 86 1.97 -17.21 -8.63
C THR A 86 1.45 -15.80 -8.34
N LEU A 87 2.22 -15.00 -7.60
CA LEU A 87 1.91 -13.60 -7.28
C LEU A 87 2.27 -12.63 -8.41
N ASP A 88 2.96 -13.07 -9.46
CA ASP A 88 3.30 -12.23 -10.61
C ASP A 88 2.07 -12.04 -11.53
N ASN A 89 1.11 -11.25 -11.05
CA ASN A 89 -0.13 -10.94 -11.76
C ASN A 89 -0.63 -9.53 -11.40
N ALA A 90 -1.60 -9.04 -12.18
CA ALA A 90 -2.12 -7.68 -12.02
C ALA A 90 -2.90 -7.43 -10.71
N ALA A 91 -3.39 -8.50 -10.04
CA ALA A 91 -4.22 -8.39 -8.84
C ALA A 91 -3.90 -9.52 -7.84
N PRO A 92 -2.70 -9.49 -7.21
CA PRO A 92 -2.18 -10.62 -6.45
C PRO A 92 -3.04 -10.95 -5.24
N VAL A 93 -3.65 -9.94 -4.62
CA VAL A 93 -4.57 -10.11 -3.49
C VAL A 93 -5.84 -10.85 -3.95
N ALA A 94 -6.50 -10.37 -5.00
CA ALA A 94 -7.74 -10.99 -5.50
C ALA A 94 -7.49 -12.42 -5.97
N ASN A 95 -6.38 -12.65 -6.66
CA ASN A 95 -5.97 -13.98 -7.11
C ASN A 95 -5.72 -14.92 -5.91
N ALA A 96 -5.01 -14.46 -4.87
CA ALA A 96 -4.77 -15.26 -3.69
C ALA A 96 -6.07 -15.72 -3.00
N PHE A 97 -7.09 -14.86 -2.93
CA PHE A 97 -8.40 -15.24 -2.37
C PHE A 97 -9.25 -16.08 -3.31
N SER A 98 -9.00 -16.05 -4.63
CA SER A 98 -9.68 -16.91 -5.60
C SER A 98 -9.34 -18.40 -5.40
N VAL A 99 -8.10 -18.69 -4.99
CA VAL A 99 -7.60 -20.04 -4.70
C VAL A 99 -8.24 -20.64 -3.45
N ILE A 100 -8.69 -19.81 -2.51
CA ILE A 100 -9.35 -20.23 -1.25
C ILE A 100 -10.84 -20.56 -1.46
N HIS A 101 -11.36 -20.49 -2.70
CA HIS A 101 -12.78 -20.70 -3.01
C HIS A 101 -13.75 -19.80 -2.21
N LEU A 102 -13.32 -18.59 -1.83
CA LEU A 102 -14.13 -17.59 -1.12
C LEU A 102 -14.50 -16.41 -2.07
N PRO A 103 -15.44 -16.60 -3.01
CA PRO A 103 -15.75 -15.60 -4.04
C PRO A 103 -16.30 -14.29 -3.46
N TRP A 104 -17.01 -14.36 -2.32
CA TRP A 104 -17.55 -13.16 -1.67
C TRP A 104 -16.44 -12.23 -1.14
N VAL A 105 -15.37 -12.80 -0.56
CA VAL A 105 -14.22 -12.04 -0.02
C VAL A 105 -13.47 -11.37 -1.17
N MET A 106 -13.28 -12.10 -2.26
CA MET A 106 -12.65 -11.57 -3.48
C MET A 106 -13.39 -10.34 -4.00
N ILE A 107 -14.72 -10.41 -4.14
CA ILE A 107 -15.53 -9.30 -4.64
C ILE A 107 -15.40 -8.08 -3.74
N VAL A 108 -15.50 -8.25 -2.42
CA VAL A 108 -15.39 -7.14 -1.46
C VAL A 108 -14.00 -6.48 -1.52
N ILE A 109 -12.93 -7.29 -1.58
CA ILE A 109 -11.57 -6.77 -1.68
C ILE A 109 -11.35 -6.05 -3.00
N SER A 110 -11.76 -6.62 -4.13
CA SER A 110 -11.61 -5.98 -5.44
C SER A 110 -12.36 -4.67 -5.51
N LEU A 111 -13.59 -4.61 -4.96
CA LEU A 111 -14.38 -3.39 -4.93
C LEU A 111 -13.71 -2.31 -4.06
N ALA A 112 -13.20 -2.69 -2.88
CA ALA A 112 -12.44 -1.79 -2.01
C ALA A 112 -11.12 -1.31 -2.64
N ALA A 113 -10.45 -2.18 -3.40
CA ALA A 113 -9.22 -1.82 -4.12
C ALA A 113 -9.51 -0.80 -5.23
N ILE A 114 -10.57 -1.02 -6.03
CA ILE A 114 -10.98 -0.10 -7.09
C ILE A 114 -11.32 1.27 -6.49
N THR A 115 -12.22 1.31 -5.49
CA THR A 115 -12.62 2.58 -4.89
C THR A 115 -11.44 3.29 -4.22
N GLY A 116 -10.58 2.56 -3.52
CA GLY A 116 -9.38 3.11 -2.88
C GLY A 116 -8.37 3.68 -3.89
N ILE A 117 -8.02 2.93 -4.93
CA ILE A 117 -7.08 3.37 -5.97
C ILE A 117 -7.67 4.57 -6.72
N THR A 118 -8.96 4.55 -7.04
CA THR A 118 -9.63 5.70 -7.69
C THR A 118 -9.57 6.95 -6.82
N SER A 119 -9.84 6.87 -5.52
CA SER A 119 -9.73 8.02 -4.62
C SER A 119 -8.31 8.58 -4.57
N VAL A 120 -7.30 7.72 -4.48
CA VAL A 120 -5.88 8.14 -4.49
C VAL A 120 -5.50 8.78 -5.82
N LEU A 121 -5.98 8.22 -6.94
CA LEU A 121 -5.75 8.77 -8.27
C LEU A 121 -6.32 10.18 -8.42
N PHE A 122 -7.55 10.42 -7.95
CA PHE A 122 -8.15 11.75 -7.95
C PHE A 122 -7.39 12.73 -7.03
N ALA A 123 -6.96 12.27 -5.85
CA ALA A 123 -6.17 13.10 -4.94
C ALA A 123 -4.83 13.53 -5.57
N ASN A 124 -4.11 12.60 -6.22
CA ASN A 124 -2.85 12.89 -6.90
C ASN A 124 -3.04 13.81 -8.11
N LEU A 125 -4.12 13.64 -8.88
CA LEU A 125 -4.46 14.52 -10.00
C LEU A 125 -4.70 15.96 -9.52
N LEU A 126 -5.44 16.12 -8.41
CA LEU A 126 -5.71 17.43 -7.81
C LEU A 126 -4.43 18.09 -7.27
N ALA A 127 -3.58 17.32 -6.59
CA ALA A 127 -2.29 17.81 -6.10
C ALA A 127 -1.39 18.28 -7.25
N GLY A 128 -1.26 17.47 -8.31
CA GLY A 128 -0.51 17.83 -9.51
C GLY A 128 -1.06 19.08 -10.20
N ALA A 129 -2.38 19.19 -10.34
CA ALA A 129 -3.02 20.38 -10.93
C ALA A 129 -2.79 21.65 -10.10
N ARG A 130 -2.84 21.57 -8.76
CA ARG A 130 -2.54 22.70 -7.86
C ARG A 130 -1.09 23.16 -7.98
N ILE A 131 -0.14 22.23 -8.02
CA ILE A 131 1.29 22.55 -8.17
C ILE A 131 1.53 23.19 -9.54
N GLY A 132 0.97 22.64 -10.60
CA GLY A 132 1.08 23.21 -11.96
C GLY A 132 0.52 24.63 -12.05
N PHE A 133 -0.64 24.88 -11.45
CA PHE A 133 -1.24 26.22 -11.41
C PHE A 133 -0.41 27.21 -10.57
N ALA A 134 0.17 26.75 -9.45
CA ALA A 134 1.06 27.57 -8.64
C ALA A 134 2.34 27.94 -9.42
N LEU A 135 2.95 26.99 -10.12
CA LEU A 135 4.12 27.23 -10.98
C LEU A 135 3.82 28.22 -12.11
N SER A 136 2.66 28.13 -12.76
CA SER A 136 2.26 29.09 -13.79
C SER A 136 1.95 30.47 -13.23
N ARG A 137 1.38 30.54 -12.02
CA ARG A 137 1.14 31.82 -11.33
C ARG A 137 2.45 32.50 -10.92
N ASP A 138 3.44 31.70 -10.53
CA ASP A 138 4.77 32.17 -10.15
C ASP A 138 5.67 32.46 -11.37
N GLY A 139 5.15 32.26 -12.59
CA GLY A 139 5.82 32.60 -13.85
C GLY A 139 6.97 31.66 -14.24
N LEU A 140 7.05 30.48 -13.62
CA LEU A 140 8.06 29.44 -13.90
C LEU A 140 7.61 28.46 -15.01
N LEU A 141 6.35 28.55 -15.45
CA LEU A 141 5.73 27.87 -16.60
C LEU A 141 4.77 28.86 -17.29
#